data_AF-A0AA48RGV3-F1
#
_entry.id   AF-A0AA48RGV3-F1
#
_cell.length_a   1.000
_cell.length_b   1.000
_cell.length_c   1.000
_cell.angle_alpha   90.00
_cell.angle_beta   90.00
_cell.angle_gamma   90.00
#
_symmetry.space_group_name_H-M   'P 1'
#
loop_
_entity.id
_entity.type
_entity.pdbx_description
1 polymer ?
#
loop_
_entity_poly.entity_id
_entity_poly.type
_entity_poly.pdbx_seq_one_letter_code
_entity_poly.pdbx_strand_id
1 'polypeptide(L)'
;MDAEIQTTWGVRSFGSAWTTSRVHRSRSTCEKIETGERNSKKVFGNLDAGGVRKKYRVMENVAALYPITELSKLLGVSRSGYYRYLAQKEWDRDGELKQQIQTIYDERKGIYGYRRIQAELLRQYGKVVNHKKVLRLMQILGLKAIIRGKRAYRSTYRAAESDGRVAENLLKRDFTAEKPNQKWVTDVTQFRVGDQRIFLSAIKDLFHNEIVAHHVSLHNDNVLVLET
;
A
#
# COMPACT_ATOMS: atom_id res chain seq x y z
N MET A 1 27.47 -44.03 23.57
CA MET A 1 26.52 -43.61 24.61
C MET A 1 25.97 -42.28 24.17
N ASP A 2 24.84 -42.39 23.50
CA ASP A 2 24.10 -41.33 22.83
C ASP A 2 23.46 -40.39 23.85
N ALA A 3 23.40 -39.10 23.52
CA ALA A 3 22.59 -38.13 24.24
C ALA A 3 21.89 -37.21 23.23
N GLU A 4 20.61 -37.46 23.04
CA GLU A 4 19.62 -36.65 22.34
C GLU A 4 19.43 -35.29 23.02
N ILE A 5 19.26 -34.22 22.24
CA ILE A 5 18.71 -32.95 22.71
C ILE A 5 17.43 -32.67 21.92
N GLN A 6 16.31 -32.69 22.64
CA GLN A 6 14.96 -32.36 22.17
C GLN A 6 14.79 -30.85 22.00
N THR A 7 14.34 -30.41 20.82
CA THR A 7 13.79 -29.07 20.58
C THR A 7 12.27 -29.11 20.67
N THR A 8 11.67 -28.26 21.52
CA THR A 8 10.23 -27.94 21.47
C THR A 8 10.04 -26.50 21.00
N TRP A 9 9.25 -26.31 19.94
CA TRP A 9 8.68 -25.03 19.53
C TRP A 9 7.16 -25.18 19.41
N GLY A 10 6.46 -24.26 20.06
CA GLY A 10 5.00 -24.19 20.12
C GLY A 10 4.36 -23.73 18.81
N VAL A 11 3.22 -24.34 18.52
CA VAL A 11 2.42 -24.27 17.29
C VAL A 11 1.50 -23.04 17.27
N ARG A 12 1.39 -22.35 16.14
CA ARG A 12 0.16 -21.66 15.72
C ARG A 12 -0.06 -21.81 14.21
N SER A 13 -0.99 -22.69 13.86
CA SER A 13 -1.44 -22.99 12.50
C SER A 13 -2.40 -21.92 11.97
N PHE A 14 -2.14 -21.42 10.76
CA PHE A 14 -3.13 -20.80 9.88
C PHE A 14 -3.53 -21.82 8.82
N GLY A 15 -4.76 -22.33 8.90
CA GLY A 15 -5.33 -23.23 7.90
C GLY A 15 -6.26 -22.49 6.94
N SER A 16 -5.88 -22.40 5.68
CA SER A 16 -6.78 -22.11 4.55
C SER A 16 -7.14 -23.42 3.87
N ALA A 17 -8.38 -23.86 4.03
CA ALA A 17 -8.93 -25.04 3.36
C ALA A 17 -9.75 -24.60 2.14
N TRP A 18 -9.33 -25.03 0.96
CA TRP A 18 -10.20 -25.21 -0.19
C TRP A 18 -9.91 -26.59 -0.76
N THR A 19 -10.77 -27.55 -0.44
CA THR A 19 -10.81 -28.85 -1.11
C THR A 19 -12.24 -29.14 -1.52
N THR A 20 -12.34 -29.50 -2.79
CA THR A 20 -13.52 -29.81 -3.59
C THR A 20 -14.33 -30.96 -3.00
N SER A 21 -15.62 -30.73 -2.76
CA SER A 21 -16.58 -31.80 -2.48
C SER A 21 -17.90 -31.57 -3.21
N ARG A 22 -17.97 -32.19 -4.40
CA ARG A 22 -19.12 -32.86 -5.02
C ARG A 22 -20.32 -33.03 -4.06
N VAL A 23 -21.38 -32.26 -4.25
CA VAL A 23 -22.69 -32.51 -3.60
C VAL A 23 -23.57 -33.35 -4.52
N HIS A 24 -24.06 -34.44 -3.94
CA HIS A 24 -24.95 -35.41 -4.52
C HIS A 24 -26.28 -34.81 -4.97
N ARG A 25 -26.78 -35.37 -6.07
CA ARG A 25 -28.15 -35.29 -6.55
C ARG A 25 -29.05 -36.04 -5.56
N SER A 26 -30.05 -35.38 -4.97
CA SER A 26 -31.25 -36.06 -4.46
C SER A 26 -32.48 -35.47 -5.13
N ARG A 27 -33.24 -36.37 -5.75
CA ARG A 27 -34.54 -36.12 -6.37
C ARG A 27 -35.59 -35.95 -5.28
N SER A 28 -36.63 -35.19 -5.65
CA SER A 28 -38.04 -35.39 -5.27
C SER A 28 -38.39 -35.42 -3.79
N THR A 29 -39.07 -34.35 -3.36
CA THR A 29 -40.41 -34.49 -2.80
C THR A 29 -41.19 -33.26 -3.20
N CYS A 30 -42.05 -33.45 -4.20
CA CYS A 30 -43.06 -32.51 -4.60
C CYS A 30 -44.19 -32.69 -3.59
N GLU A 31 -44.24 -31.84 -2.57
CA GLU A 31 -45.40 -31.78 -1.68
C GLU A 31 -46.21 -30.55 -2.08
N LYS A 32 -47.35 -30.83 -2.72
CA LYS A 32 -48.40 -29.84 -2.96
C LYS A 32 -48.83 -29.30 -1.59
N ILE A 33 -48.73 -27.99 -1.40
CA ILE A 33 -49.51 -27.31 -0.37
C ILE A 33 -50.43 -26.33 -1.08
N GLU A 34 -51.69 -26.70 -1.09
CA GLU A 34 -52.82 -25.95 -1.60
C GLU A 34 -53.00 -24.62 -0.86
N THR A 35 -53.58 -23.68 -1.61
CA THR A 35 -54.28 -22.46 -1.21
C THR A 35 -54.50 -22.26 0.29
N GLY A 36 -53.75 -21.33 0.86
CA GLY A 36 -54.01 -20.77 2.17
C GLY A 36 -53.26 -19.45 2.32
N GLU A 37 -54.01 -18.37 2.43
CA GLU A 37 -53.53 -17.02 2.67
C GLU A 37 -52.53 -16.99 3.84
N ARG A 38 -51.23 -16.99 3.53
CA ARG A 38 -50.19 -16.66 4.50
C ARG A 38 -49.46 -15.44 4.02
N ASN A 39 -50.10 -14.31 4.30
CA ASN A 39 -49.52 -13.02 4.64
C ASN A 39 -48.03 -12.86 4.26
N SER A 40 -47.81 -12.51 3.00
CA SER A 40 -46.50 -12.16 2.43
C SER A 40 -45.81 -11.00 3.15
N LYS A 41 -46.52 -10.28 4.04
CA LYS A 41 -45.95 -9.19 4.85
C LYS A 41 -45.05 -9.68 6.00
N LYS A 42 -45.16 -10.96 6.44
CA LYS A 42 -44.41 -11.46 7.62
C LYS A 42 -43.08 -12.16 7.33
N VAL A 43 -42.80 -12.58 6.09
CA VAL A 43 -41.54 -13.29 5.73
C VAL A 43 -40.47 -12.34 5.19
N PHE A 44 -40.84 -11.18 4.66
CA PHE A 44 -39.92 -10.18 4.11
C PHE A 44 -40.11 -8.81 4.79
N GLY A 45 -40.20 -8.82 6.13
CA GLY A 45 -40.22 -7.60 6.93
C GLY A 45 -39.04 -6.70 6.56
N ASN A 46 -39.35 -5.49 6.09
CA ASN A 46 -38.43 -4.40 5.78
C ASN A 46 -37.25 -4.74 4.86
N LEU A 47 -37.53 -4.93 3.56
CA LEU A 47 -36.55 -4.61 2.53
C LEU A 47 -36.45 -3.08 2.36
N ASP A 48 -36.05 -2.38 3.43
CA ASP A 48 -35.41 -1.06 3.37
C ASP A 48 -33.99 -1.22 2.79
N ALA A 49 -33.90 -1.90 1.64
CA ALA A 49 -32.68 -2.17 0.91
C ALA A 49 -32.19 -0.89 0.20
N GLY A 50 -32.11 0.21 0.94
CA GLY A 50 -31.62 1.52 0.50
C GLY A 50 -32.30 2.11 -0.74
N GLY A 51 -31.70 3.19 -1.25
CA GLY A 51 -32.24 3.96 -2.37
C GLY A 51 -32.50 3.11 -3.63
N VAL A 52 -33.37 3.62 -4.52
CA VAL A 52 -33.94 2.93 -5.69
C VAL A 52 -32.93 2.12 -6.52
N ARG A 53 -31.69 2.61 -6.69
CA ARG A 53 -30.61 1.89 -7.40
C ARG A 53 -30.21 0.56 -6.76
N LYS A 54 -30.19 0.47 -5.42
CA LYS A 54 -29.87 -0.78 -4.71
C LYS A 54 -30.97 -1.82 -4.93
N LYS A 55 -32.24 -1.39 -4.93
CA LYS A 55 -33.39 -2.24 -5.26
C LYS A 55 -33.28 -2.81 -6.67
N TYR A 56 -32.92 -2.00 -7.68
CA TYR A 56 -32.69 -2.50 -9.03
C TYR A 56 -31.50 -3.47 -9.13
N ARG A 57 -30.44 -3.28 -8.34
CA ARG A 57 -29.31 -4.23 -8.28
C ARG A 57 -29.71 -5.57 -7.67
N VAL A 58 -30.59 -5.57 -6.66
CA VAL A 58 -31.16 -6.81 -6.12
C VAL A 58 -32.01 -7.51 -7.18
N MET A 59 -32.90 -6.77 -7.86
CA MET A 59 -33.72 -7.32 -8.96
C MET A 59 -32.86 -7.96 -10.03
N GLU A 60 -31.74 -7.35 -10.41
CA GLU A 60 -30.80 -7.89 -11.39
C GLU A 60 -30.21 -9.24 -10.96
N ASN A 61 -29.78 -9.37 -9.70
CA ASN A 61 -29.18 -10.61 -9.20
C ASN A 61 -30.16 -11.80 -9.17
N VAL A 62 -31.46 -11.53 -9.03
CA VAL A 62 -32.52 -12.55 -8.91
C VAL A 62 -33.43 -12.60 -10.14
N ALA A 63 -33.15 -11.80 -11.17
CA ALA A 63 -33.93 -11.71 -12.40
C ALA A 63 -34.02 -13.04 -13.17
N ALA A 64 -33.03 -13.91 -12.99
CA ALA A 64 -33.00 -15.25 -13.60
C ALA A 64 -33.90 -16.27 -12.88
N LEU A 65 -34.28 -16.00 -11.62
CA LEU A 65 -35.03 -16.93 -10.77
C LEU A 65 -36.50 -16.56 -10.63
N TYR A 66 -36.85 -15.27 -10.76
CA TYR A 66 -38.20 -14.78 -10.53
C TYR A 66 -38.64 -13.76 -11.59
N PRO A 67 -39.95 -13.68 -11.91
CA PRO A 67 -40.47 -12.67 -12.82
C PRO A 67 -40.24 -11.23 -12.30
N ILE A 68 -39.77 -10.35 -13.17
CA ILE A 68 -39.53 -8.92 -12.88
C ILE A 68 -40.80 -8.22 -12.35
N THR A 69 -41.98 -8.69 -12.76
CA THR A 69 -43.28 -8.23 -12.27
C THR A 69 -43.45 -8.44 -10.76
N GLU A 70 -43.12 -9.61 -10.25
CA GLU A 70 -43.24 -9.94 -8.83
C GLU A 70 -42.19 -9.22 -8.00
N LEU A 71 -40.95 -9.18 -8.50
CA LEU A 71 -39.85 -8.46 -7.87
C LEU A 71 -40.14 -6.95 -7.75
N SER A 72 -40.74 -6.36 -8.78
CA SER A 72 -41.11 -4.93 -8.79
C SER A 72 -42.17 -4.60 -7.74
N LYS A 73 -43.16 -5.49 -7.56
CA LYS A 73 -44.21 -5.37 -6.53
C LYS A 73 -43.64 -5.55 -5.12
N LEU A 74 -42.77 -6.54 -4.95
CA LEU A 74 -42.13 -6.85 -3.66
C LEU A 74 -41.24 -5.70 -3.16
N LEU A 75 -40.47 -5.07 -4.05
CA LEU A 75 -39.53 -4.00 -3.71
C LEU A 75 -40.13 -2.59 -3.77
N GLY A 76 -41.37 -2.46 -4.26
CA GLY A 76 -42.06 -1.17 -4.42
C GLY A 76 -41.40 -0.26 -5.45
N VAL A 77 -40.97 -0.81 -6.59
CA VAL A 77 -40.31 -0.04 -7.68
C VAL A 77 -41.03 -0.25 -9.01
N SER A 78 -40.95 0.72 -9.93
CA SER A 78 -41.59 0.59 -11.25
C SER A 78 -40.77 -0.32 -12.18
N ARG A 79 -41.48 -1.17 -12.96
CA ARG A 79 -40.89 -2.02 -14.01
C ARG A 79 -40.18 -1.20 -15.08
N SER A 80 -40.80 -0.13 -15.55
CA SER A 80 -40.20 0.80 -16.52
C SER A 80 -38.92 1.45 -15.97
N GLY A 81 -38.87 1.74 -14.67
CA GLY A 81 -37.67 2.23 -14.00
C GLY A 81 -36.53 1.21 -13.98
N TYR A 82 -36.83 -0.08 -13.81
CA TYR A 82 -35.85 -1.16 -13.87
C TYR A 82 -35.25 -1.32 -15.28
N TYR A 83 -36.07 -1.36 -16.34
CA TYR A 83 -35.55 -1.44 -17.70
C TYR A 83 -34.77 -0.18 -18.11
N ARG A 84 -35.20 1.00 -17.66
CA ARG A 84 -34.42 2.24 -17.83
C ARG A 84 -33.08 2.18 -17.08
N TYR A 85 -33.04 1.58 -15.89
CA TYR A 85 -31.80 1.34 -15.15
C TYR A 85 -30.86 0.42 -15.93
N LEU A 86 -31.38 -0.67 -16.52
CA LEU A 86 -30.58 -1.57 -17.36
C LEU A 86 -29.98 -0.83 -18.57
N ALA A 87 -30.80 -0.06 -19.29
CA ALA A 87 -30.33 0.73 -20.44
C ALA A 87 -29.27 1.78 -20.05
N GLN A 88 -29.38 2.40 -18.88
CA GLN A 88 -28.39 3.37 -18.40
C GLN A 88 -27.12 2.72 -17.84
N LYS A 89 -27.20 1.47 -17.39
CA LYS A 89 -26.05 0.75 -16.80
C LYS A 89 -24.98 0.46 -17.85
N GLU A 90 -25.38 0.18 -19.08
CA GLU A 90 -24.46 -0.09 -20.18
C GLU A 90 -23.77 1.18 -20.70
N TRP A 91 -24.38 2.36 -20.49
CA TRP A 91 -23.79 3.63 -20.91
C TRP A 91 -22.72 4.13 -19.93
N ASP A 92 -21.47 3.78 -20.17
CA ASP A 92 -20.34 4.37 -19.46
C ASP A 92 -20.02 5.77 -19.99
N ARG A 93 -20.68 6.79 -19.41
CA ARG A 93 -20.42 8.20 -19.72
C ARG A 93 -18.94 8.59 -19.61
N ASP A 94 -18.19 7.92 -18.72
CA ASP A 94 -16.78 8.22 -18.47
C ASP A 94 -15.83 7.29 -19.25
N GLY A 95 -16.35 6.44 -20.17
CA GLY A 95 -15.57 5.41 -20.87
C GLY A 95 -14.38 5.98 -21.65
N GLU A 96 -14.60 7.02 -22.45
CA GLU A 96 -13.53 7.69 -23.21
C GLU A 96 -12.45 8.28 -22.29
N LEU A 97 -12.87 8.90 -21.18
CA LEU A 97 -11.95 9.50 -20.22
C LEU A 97 -11.14 8.43 -19.47
N LYS A 98 -11.75 7.27 -19.18
CA LYS A 98 -11.04 6.12 -18.60
C LYS A 98 -9.96 5.59 -19.54
N GLN A 99 -10.26 5.48 -20.84
CA GLN A 99 -9.28 5.05 -21.84
C GLN A 99 -8.09 6.03 -21.90
N GLN A 100 -8.35 7.34 -21.96
CA GLN A 100 -7.28 8.34 -21.97
C GLN A 100 -6.43 8.33 -20.69
N ILE A 101 -7.06 8.15 -19.52
CA ILE A 101 -6.34 7.99 -18.25
C ILE A 101 -5.42 6.76 -18.29
N GLN A 102 -5.92 5.64 -18.83
CA GLN A 102 -5.15 4.40 -18.97
C GLN A 102 -3.95 4.60 -19.90
N THR A 103 -4.16 5.19 -21.08
CA THR A 103 -3.09 5.49 -22.04
C THR A 103 -1.97 6.33 -21.42
N ILE A 104 -2.31 7.45 -20.78
CA ILE A 104 -1.31 8.32 -20.11
C ILE A 104 -0.58 7.55 -19.01
N TYR A 105 -1.31 6.74 -18.24
CA TYR A 105 -0.73 5.95 -17.15
C TYR A 105 0.31 4.95 -17.67
N ASP A 106 -0.02 4.23 -18.76
CA ASP A 106 0.84 3.22 -19.37
C ASP A 106 2.06 3.85 -20.06
N GLU A 107 1.88 4.96 -20.79
CA GLU A 107 2.98 5.74 -21.38
C GLU A 107 4.00 6.19 -20.33
N ARG A 108 3.52 6.53 -19.13
CA ARG A 108 4.34 6.98 -18.00
C ARG A 108 4.74 5.84 -17.07
N LYS A 109 4.53 4.58 -17.48
CA LYS A 109 4.90 3.36 -16.75
C LYS A 109 4.37 3.33 -15.32
N GLY A 110 3.18 3.89 -15.10
CA GLY A 110 2.52 3.96 -13.80
C GLY A 110 3.15 4.92 -12.78
N ILE A 111 4.14 5.74 -13.15
CA ILE A 111 4.79 6.68 -12.22
C ILE A 111 3.83 7.83 -11.84
N TYR A 112 2.91 8.17 -12.74
CA TYR A 112 2.07 9.35 -12.58
C TYR A 112 0.83 9.07 -11.73
N GLY A 113 0.64 9.90 -10.69
CA GLY A 113 -0.61 9.93 -9.93
C GLY A 113 -1.66 10.85 -10.55
N TYR A 114 -2.86 10.84 -9.97
CA TYR A 114 -4.04 11.53 -10.51
C TYR A 114 -3.84 13.02 -10.82
N ARG A 115 -3.02 13.74 -10.03
CA ARG A 115 -2.71 15.16 -10.30
C ARG A 115 -1.89 15.36 -11.56
N ARG A 116 -0.90 14.49 -11.79
CA ARG A 116 -0.04 14.55 -12.99
C ARG A 116 -0.81 14.08 -14.22
N ILE A 117 -1.65 13.06 -14.07
CA ILE A 117 -2.53 12.59 -15.13
C ILE A 117 -3.54 13.68 -15.53
N GLN A 118 -4.11 14.42 -14.56
CA GLN A 118 -4.98 15.57 -14.87
C GLN A 118 -4.25 16.63 -15.72
N ALA A 119 -2.99 16.94 -15.39
CA ALA A 119 -2.19 17.89 -16.17
C ALA A 119 -1.91 17.37 -17.59
N GLU A 120 -1.61 16.08 -17.75
CA GLU A 120 -1.42 15.44 -19.06
C GLU A 120 -2.72 15.37 -19.87
N LEU A 121 -3.88 15.13 -19.23
CA LEU A 121 -5.18 15.18 -19.89
C LEU A 121 -5.47 16.56 -20.48
N LEU A 122 -5.09 17.62 -19.78
CA LEU A 122 -5.18 18.98 -20.31
C LEU A 122 -4.19 19.22 -21.45
N ARG A 123 -2.94 18.77 -21.28
CA ARG A 123 -1.86 19.03 -22.24
C ARG A 123 -2.00 18.26 -23.55
N GLN A 124 -2.39 16.99 -23.49
CA GLN A 124 -2.47 16.10 -24.66
C GLN A 124 -3.83 16.14 -25.34
N TYR A 125 -4.91 16.26 -24.55
CA TYR A 125 -6.28 16.14 -25.05
C TYR A 125 -7.12 17.41 -24.88
N GLY A 126 -6.56 18.49 -24.31
CA GLY A 126 -7.30 19.73 -24.05
C GLY A 126 -8.44 19.60 -23.03
N LYS A 127 -8.52 18.50 -22.29
CA LYS A 127 -9.67 18.21 -21.41
C LYS A 127 -9.47 18.83 -20.02
N VAL A 128 -10.31 19.80 -19.69
CA VAL A 128 -10.38 20.39 -18.35
C VAL A 128 -11.23 19.49 -17.45
N VAL A 129 -10.57 18.64 -16.66
CA VAL A 129 -11.22 17.71 -15.73
C VAL A 129 -10.80 18.02 -14.30
N ASN A 130 -11.74 17.97 -13.35
CA ASN A 130 -11.44 18.09 -11.92
C ASN A 130 -10.59 16.90 -11.45
N HIS A 131 -9.50 17.18 -10.72
CA HIS A 131 -8.62 16.17 -10.12
C HIS A 131 -9.36 15.09 -9.30
N LYS A 132 -10.46 15.44 -8.62
CA LYS A 132 -11.27 14.47 -7.86
C LYS A 132 -11.95 13.44 -8.77
N LYS A 133 -12.39 13.87 -9.96
CA LYS A 133 -12.99 12.98 -10.96
C LYS A 133 -11.93 12.02 -11.51
N VAL A 134 -10.74 12.52 -11.83
CA VAL A 134 -9.60 11.68 -12.26
C VAL A 134 -9.24 10.66 -11.19
N LEU A 135 -9.14 11.08 -9.93
CA LEU A 135 -8.88 10.18 -8.80
C LEU A 135 -9.94 9.06 -8.70
N ARG A 136 -11.23 9.41 -8.75
CA ARG A 136 -12.33 8.43 -8.71
C ARG A 136 -12.22 7.42 -9.86
N LEU A 137 -11.91 7.89 -11.07
CA LEU A 137 -11.78 7.01 -12.24
C LEU A 137 -10.55 6.11 -12.14
N MET A 138 -9.41 6.62 -11.69
CA MET A 138 -8.23 5.80 -11.41
C MET A 138 -8.52 4.71 -10.37
N GLN A 139 -9.27 5.03 -9.31
CA GLN A 139 -9.68 4.05 -8.29
C GLN A 139 -10.58 2.96 -8.89
N ILE A 140 -11.54 3.32 -9.75
CA ILE A 140 -12.40 2.36 -10.45
C ILE A 140 -11.58 1.44 -11.36
N LEU A 141 -10.54 1.98 -12.02
CA LEU A 141 -9.61 1.22 -12.87
C LEU A 141 -8.53 0.45 -12.09
N GLY A 142 -8.43 0.64 -10.78
CA GLY A 142 -7.38 0.02 -9.95
C GLY A 142 -5.98 0.62 -10.15
N LEU A 143 -5.86 1.79 -10.79
CA LEU A 143 -4.59 2.45 -11.09
C LEU A 143 -4.04 3.19 -9.87
N LYS A 144 -2.77 2.94 -9.54
CA LYS A 144 -2.07 3.58 -8.42
C LYS A 144 -0.68 4.01 -8.85
N ALA A 145 -0.28 5.22 -8.46
CA ALA A 145 1.06 5.70 -8.75
C ALA A 145 2.12 4.81 -8.10
N ILE A 146 3.08 4.34 -8.90
CA ILE A 146 4.25 3.60 -8.43
C ILE A 146 5.20 4.62 -7.78
N ILE A 147 5.16 4.69 -6.46
CA ILE A 147 6.09 5.48 -5.68
C ILE A 147 7.34 4.63 -5.45
N ARG A 148 8.51 5.10 -5.89
CA ARG A 148 9.77 4.44 -5.54
C ARG A 148 9.92 4.46 -4.03
N GLY A 149 10.05 3.27 -3.42
CA GLY A 149 10.39 3.16 -2.00
C GLY A 149 11.67 3.94 -1.68
N LYS A 150 11.77 4.49 -0.46
CA LYS A 150 12.97 5.17 0.01
C LYS A 150 14.15 4.21 -0.18
N ARG A 151 15.12 4.58 -1.02
CA ARG A 151 16.34 3.79 -1.22
C ARG A 151 16.98 3.63 0.16
N ALA A 152 17.02 2.41 0.69
CA ALA A 152 17.79 2.13 1.88
C ALA A 152 19.24 2.48 1.51
N TYR A 153 19.76 3.53 2.14
CA TYR A 153 21.15 3.92 1.98
C TYR A 153 21.97 2.71 2.45
N ARG A 154 22.65 2.04 1.52
CA ARG A 154 23.62 1.00 1.84
C ARG A 154 24.85 1.74 2.34
N SER A 155 24.83 2.15 3.61
CA SER A 155 25.99 2.78 4.24
C SER A 155 27.17 1.84 4.10
N THR A 156 28.31 2.41 3.69
CA THR A 156 29.65 1.79 3.66
C THR A 156 29.94 0.90 4.87
N TYR A 157 29.34 1.19 6.03
CA TYR A 157 29.34 0.36 7.23
C TYR A 157 28.97 -1.12 6.99
N ARG A 158 27.91 -1.42 6.21
CA ARG A 158 27.51 -2.82 5.94
C ARG A 158 28.47 -3.56 5.01
N ALA A 159 29.25 -2.83 4.20
CA ALA A 159 30.32 -3.42 3.38
C ALA A 159 31.60 -3.64 4.21
N ALA A 160 31.87 -2.77 5.19
CA ALA A 160 32.97 -2.96 6.14
C ALA A 160 32.74 -4.15 7.09
N GLU A 161 31.48 -4.39 7.48
CA GLU A 161 31.05 -5.54 8.29
C GLU A 161 31.26 -6.88 7.57
N SER A 162 31.06 -6.93 6.24
CA SER A 162 31.33 -8.12 5.43
C SER A 162 32.83 -8.40 5.19
N ASP A 163 33.69 -7.38 5.29
CA ASP A 163 35.14 -7.51 5.11
C ASP A 163 35.89 -7.84 6.42
N GLY A 164 35.18 -8.03 7.54
CA GLY A 164 35.78 -8.39 8.83
C GLY A 164 36.60 -7.27 9.50
N ARG A 165 36.53 -6.03 8.99
CA ARG A 165 37.29 -4.87 9.50
C ARG A 165 36.56 -4.10 10.61
N VAL A 166 35.51 -4.66 11.19
CA VAL A 166 34.72 -4.00 12.24
C VAL A 166 35.30 -4.37 13.60
N ALA A 167 35.99 -3.43 14.23
CA ALA A 167 36.39 -3.54 15.62
C ALA A 167 35.16 -3.58 16.54
N GLU A 168 35.26 -4.28 17.67
CA GLU A 168 34.19 -4.32 18.66
C GLU A 168 33.84 -2.91 19.13
N ASN A 169 32.56 -2.55 19.11
CA ASN A 169 32.11 -1.26 19.62
C ASN A 169 32.10 -1.29 21.16
N LEU A 170 33.26 -1.04 21.76
CA LEU A 170 33.46 -0.98 23.21
C LEU A 170 32.68 0.17 23.86
N LEU A 171 32.44 1.26 23.11
CA LEU A 171 31.81 2.46 23.64
C LEU A 171 30.31 2.25 23.91
N LYS A 172 29.62 1.41 23.12
CA LYS A 172 28.16 1.13 23.25
C LYS A 172 27.28 2.38 23.41
N ARG A 173 27.69 3.50 22.79
CA ARG A 173 27.07 4.85 22.91
C ARG A 173 27.11 5.47 24.31
N ASP A 174 27.97 4.98 25.19
CA ASP A 174 28.31 5.64 26.44
C ASP A 174 29.44 6.65 26.22
N PHE A 175 29.03 7.91 26.02
CA PHE A 175 29.93 9.04 25.81
C PHE A 175 30.37 9.73 27.11
N THR A 176 30.11 9.13 28.28
CA THR A 176 30.54 9.70 29.57
C THR A 176 31.91 9.16 29.97
N ALA A 177 32.79 10.01 30.48
CA ALA A 177 34.08 9.62 31.03
C ALA A 177 34.21 10.19 32.45
N GLU A 178 34.87 9.46 33.36
CA GLU A 178 35.03 9.88 34.75
C GLU A 178 36.37 10.60 34.98
N LYS A 179 37.35 10.39 34.09
CA LYS A 179 38.69 10.96 34.16
C LYS A 179 39.17 11.43 32.78
N PRO A 180 40.10 12.41 32.71
CA PRO A 180 40.71 12.81 31.44
C PRO A 180 41.38 11.63 30.73
N ASN A 181 41.41 11.66 29.39
CA ASN A 181 42.08 10.67 28.53
C ASN A 181 41.56 9.22 28.66
N GLN A 182 40.36 9.02 29.19
CA GLN A 182 39.75 7.70 29.30
C GLN A 182 39.03 7.28 28.01
N LYS A 183 38.41 8.24 27.32
CA LYS A 183 37.68 8.01 26.08
C LYS A 183 37.89 9.19 25.14
N TRP A 184 38.49 8.92 23.98
CA TRP A 184 38.60 9.88 22.90
C TRP A 184 37.65 9.51 21.76
N VAL A 185 37.08 10.53 21.14
CA VAL A 185 36.29 10.38 19.91
C VAL A 185 36.91 11.22 18.82
N THR A 186 36.87 10.72 17.60
CA THR A 186 37.35 11.42 16.42
C THR A 186 36.20 11.55 15.44
N ASP A 187 36.13 12.71 14.78
CA ASP A 187 35.20 12.93 13.67
C ASP A 187 35.91 13.69 12.56
N VAL A 188 35.54 13.36 11.31
CA VAL A 188 36.03 14.05 10.12
C VAL A 188 34.89 14.85 9.52
N THR A 189 34.97 16.17 9.63
CA THR A 189 33.99 17.09 9.09
C THR A 189 34.48 17.70 7.78
N GLN A 190 33.61 17.75 6.77
CA GLN A 190 33.88 18.41 5.49
C GLN A 190 33.31 19.84 5.49
N PHE A 191 34.14 20.79 5.10
CA PHE A 191 33.76 22.18 4.85
C PHE A 191 33.99 22.55 3.38
N ARG A 192 33.21 23.51 2.88
CA ARG A 192 33.43 24.10 1.56
C ARG A 192 33.90 25.54 1.73
N VAL A 193 35.06 25.84 1.17
CA VAL A 193 35.63 27.20 1.15
C VAL A 193 35.85 27.58 -0.30
N GLY A 194 34.96 28.44 -0.82
CA GLY A 194 34.88 28.75 -2.25
C GLY A 194 34.62 27.50 -3.10
N ASP A 195 35.52 27.25 -4.05
CA ASP A 195 35.46 26.08 -4.93
C ASP A 195 36.23 24.85 -4.41
N GLN A 196 36.87 24.97 -3.25
CA GLN A 196 37.62 23.88 -2.64
C GLN A 196 36.84 23.23 -1.50
N ARG A 197 37.12 21.94 -1.31
CA ARG A 197 36.63 21.14 -0.18
C ARG A 197 37.79 20.92 0.78
N ILE A 198 37.55 21.18 2.04
CA ILE A 198 38.52 21.03 3.12
C ILE A 198 37.96 20.02 4.11
N PHE A 199 38.80 19.14 4.61
CA PHE A 199 38.48 18.13 5.60
C PHE A 199 39.21 18.45 6.90
N LEU A 200 38.47 18.53 7.99
CA LEU A 200 38.98 18.72 9.34
C LEU A 200 38.79 17.41 10.09
N SER A 201 39.89 16.83 10.56
CA SER A 201 39.88 15.77 11.55
C SER A 201 40.15 16.38 12.92
N ALA A 202 39.33 16.05 13.91
CA ALA A 202 39.50 16.54 15.26
C ALA A 202 39.36 15.39 16.28
N ILE A 203 40.23 15.38 17.28
CA ILE A 203 40.19 14.47 18.43
C ILE A 203 39.60 15.23 19.61
N LYS A 204 38.54 14.69 20.20
CA LYS A 204 37.83 15.26 21.34
C LYS A 204 37.94 14.33 22.55
N ASP A 205 38.30 14.90 23.70
CA ASP A 205 38.22 14.21 24.99
C ASP A 205 36.79 14.30 25.54
N LEU A 206 36.20 13.15 25.88
CA LEU A 206 34.83 13.08 26.39
C LEU A 206 34.69 13.50 27.85
N PHE A 207 35.80 13.65 28.61
CA PHE A 207 35.72 14.11 29.99
C PHE A 207 35.37 15.61 30.07
N HIS A 208 36.20 16.48 29.48
CA HIS A 208 35.96 17.93 29.47
C HIS A 208 35.23 18.43 28.21
N ASN A 209 35.00 17.57 27.21
CA ASN A 209 34.50 17.94 25.89
C ASN A 209 35.41 18.90 25.11
N GLU A 210 36.71 18.90 25.41
CA GLU A 210 37.71 19.74 24.74
C GLU A 210 38.32 19.04 23.52
N ILE A 211 38.75 19.84 22.54
CA ILE A 211 39.50 19.36 21.39
C ILE A 211 40.97 19.26 21.79
N VAL A 212 41.50 18.04 21.77
CA VAL A 212 42.88 17.74 22.15
C VAL A 212 43.83 17.96 20.98
N ALA A 213 43.39 17.59 19.77
CA ALA A 213 44.18 17.72 18.56
C ALA A 213 43.29 17.91 17.34
N HIS A 214 43.85 18.52 16.28
CA HIS A 214 43.15 18.72 15.02
C HIS A 214 44.12 18.80 13.85
N HIS A 215 43.68 18.32 12.70
CA HIS A 215 44.44 18.35 11.44
C HIS A 215 43.52 18.67 10.27
N VAL A 216 44.05 19.39 9.28
CA VAL A 216 43.29 19.91 8.14
C VAL A 216 43.96 19.48 6.85
N SER A 217 43.19 18.91 5.93
CA SER A 217 43.67 18.47 4.61
C SER A 217 42.67 18.80 3.50
N LEU A 218 43.16 18.86 2.27
CA LEU A 218 42.34 18.96 1.06
C LEU A 218 41.76 17.60 0.62
N HIS A 219 42.25 16.51 1.19
CA HIS A 219 41.87 15.14 0.83
C HIS A 219 41.32 14.40 2.04
N ASN A 220 40.34 13.52 1.79
CA ASN A 220 39.80 12.61 2.80
C ASN A 220 40.46 11.24 2.66
N ASP A 221 41.55 11.04 3.39
CA ASP A 221 42.33 9.81 3.42
C ASP A 221 42.55 9.33 4.87
N ASN A 222 43.08 8.11 5.02
CA ASN A 222 43.42 7.58 6.34
C ASN A 222 44.56 8.36 7.00
N VAL A 223 45.44 8.96 6.18
CA VAL A 223 46.59 9.74 6.63
C VAL A 223 46.13 10.94 7.44
N LEU A 224 45.10 11.66 6.98
CA LEU A 224 44.48 12.76 7.71
C LEU A 224 44.13 12.38 9.16
N VAL A 225 43.54 11.19 9.37
CA VAL A 225 43.13 10.73 10.71
C VAL A 225 44.32 10.27 11.55
N LEU A 226 45.34 9.66 10.91
CA LEU A 226 46.53 9.16 11.60
C LEU A 226 47.51 10.27 11.99
N GLU A 227 47.48 11.41 11.30
CA GLU A 227 48.30 12.60 11.56
C GLU A 227 47.62 13.63 12.47
N THR A 228 46.38 13.37 12.89
CA THR A 228 45.67 14.21 13.88
C THR A 228 46.17 13.92 15.29
#